data_AF-A0A6A0GZ68-F1
#
_entry.id   AF-A0A6A0GZ68-F1
#
_cell.length_a   1.000
_cell.length_b   1.000
_cell.length_c   1.000
_cell.angle_alpha   90.00
_cell.angle_beta   90.00
_cell.angle_gamma   90.00
#
_symmetry.space_group_name_H-M   'P 1'
#
loop_
_entity.id
_entity.type
_entity.pdbx_description
1 polymer ?
#
loop_
_entity_poly.entity_id
_entity_poly.type
_entity_poly.pdbx_seq_one_letter_code
_entity_poly.pdbx_strand_id
1 'polypeptide(L)' 'MDSSIKFMVVADHQQGPLNALLHRIYEIYADYALKNPFYSLEMPIRCELFDEHLKSTLDAAGKSSGLNTA' A
#
# COMPACT_ATOMS: atom_id res chain seq x y z
N MET A 1 -21.54 -3.79 11.86
CA MET A 1 -21.23 -4.35 10.52
C MET A 1 -20.07 -3.50 10.03
N ASP A 2 -18.91 -3.78 10.58
CA ASP A 2 -17.78 -2.85 10.67
C ASP A 2 -16.60 -3.41 9.89
N SER A 3 -16.74 -3.50 8.57
CA SER A 3 -15.60 -3.85 7.70
C SER A 3 -14.73 -2.60 7.52
N SER A 4 -14.16 -2.11 8.61
CA SER A 4 -13.21 -1.00 8.62
C SER A 4 -11.84 -1.53 8.18
N ILE A 5 -11.43 -1.18 6.96
CA ILE A 5 -10.12 -1.57 6.45
C ILE A 5 -9.05 -0.73 7.13
N LYS A 6 -8.02 -1.39 7.65
CA LYS A 6 -6.94 -0.75 8.38
C LYS A 6 -5.60 -1.15 7.77
N PHE A 7 -4.87 -0.16 7.26
CA PHE A 7 -3.53 -0.37 6.73
C PHE A 7 -2.50 -0.20 7.85
N MET A 8 -1.57 -1.16 7.95
CA MET A 8 -0.42 -1.08 8.85
C MET A 8 0.85 -1.20 8.03
N VAL A 9 1.75 -0.23 8.20
CA VAL A 9 3.09 -0.23 7.60
C VAL A 9 4.09 -0.26 8.74
N VAL A 10 5.04 -1.20 8.68
CA VAL A 10 6.15 -1.31 9.61
C VAL A 10 7.42 -0.89 8.87
N ALA A 11 8.18 0.00 9.49
CA ALA A 11 9.34 0.67 8.90
C ALA A 11 10.38 0.95 9.99
N ASP A 12 11.62 1.26 9.60
CA ASP A 12 12.65 1.72 10.54
C ASP A 12 12.24 3.08 11.14
N HIS A 13 12.67 3.38 12.36
CA HIS A 13 12.46 4.69 12.98
C HIS A 13 13.12 5.83 12.18
N GLN A 14 14.22 5.55 11.47
CA GLN A 14 14.91 6.52 10.62
C GLN A 14 14.17 6.82 9.31
N GLN A 15 13.13 6.05 9.00
CA GLN A 15 12.35 6.22 7.78
C GLN A 15 11.45 7.45 7.94
N GLY A 16 11.40 8.28 6.89
CA GLY A 16 10.64 9.54 6.90
C GLY A 16 9.13 9.33 7.11
N PRO A 17 8.34 10.42 7.15
CA PRO A 17 6.92 10.35 7.46
C PRO A 17 6.16 9.41 6.51
N LEU A 18 5.61 8.31 7.06
CA LEU A 18 4.92 7.26 6.30
C LEU A 18 3.51 7.65 5.83
N ASN A 19 2.99 8.81 6.25
CA ASN A 19 1.63 9.23 5.91
C ASN A 19 1.40 9.32 4.40
N ALA A 20 2.38 9.80 3.64
CA ALA A 20 2.29 9.86 2.17
C ALA A 20 2.26 8.45 1.54
N LEU A 21 3.06 7.53 2.08
CA LEU A 21 3.06 6.13 1.65
C LEU A 21 1.71 5.46 1.95
N LEU A 22 1.18 5.64 3.17
CA LEU A 22 -0.13 5.12 3.56
C LEU A 22 -1.26 5.66 2.67
N HIS A 23 -1.24 6.95 2.34
CA HIS A 23 -2.21 7.55 1.42
C HIS A 23 -2.12 6.91 0.03
N ARG A 24 -0.90 6.67 -0.47
CA ARG A 24 -0.69 6.01 -1.76
C ARG A 24 -1.17 4.57 -1.78
N ILE A 25 -0.93 3.82 -0.70
CA ILE A 25 -1.44 2.45 -0.54
C ILE A 25 -2.98 2.44 -0.55
N TYR A 26 -3.62 3.43 0.09
CA TYR A 26 -5.07 3.58 0.07
C TYR A 26 -5.61 3.86 -1.35
N GLU A 27 -4.96 4.72 -2.13
CA GLU A 27 -5.32 4.97 -3.53
C GLU A 27 -5.28 3.69 -4.37
N ILE A 28 -4.18 2.92 -4.25
CA ILE A 28 -4.03 1.63 -4.93
C ILE A 28 -5.13 0.67 -4.51
N TYR A 29 -5.42 0.56 -3.20
CA TYR A 29 -6.52 -0.27 -2.71
C TYR A 29 -7.88 0.14 -3.31
N ALA A 30 -8.19 1.44 -3.33
CA ALA A 30 -9.44 1.93 -3.89
C ALA A 30 -9.60 1.58 -5.38
N ASP A 31 -8.52 1.66 -6.15
CA ASP A 31 -8.53 1.35 -7.58
C ASP A 31 -8.82 -0.13 -7.88
N TYR A 32 -8.30 -1.05 -7.07
CA TYR A 32 -8.41 -2.49 -7.34
C TYR A 32 -9.55 -3.18 -6.59
N ALA A 33 -9.93 -2.71 -5.41
CA ALA A 33 -10.94 -3.34 -4.57
C ALA A 33 -12.29 -2.61 -4.58
N LEU A 34 -12.31 -1.27 -4.62
CA LEU A 34 -13.57 -0.50 -4.55
C LEU A 34 -14.19 -0.25 -5.92
N LYS A 35 -13.36 -0.12 -6.98
CA LYS A 35 -13.86 0.07 -8.35
C LYS A 35 -14.27 -1.24 -9.04
N ASN A 36 -13.96 -2.40 -8.46
CA ASN A 36 -14.31 -3.68 -9.03
C ASN A 36 -15.68 -4.14 -8.49
N PRO A 37 -16.76 -4.10 -9.30
CA PRO A 37 -18.12 -4.41 -8.84
C PRO A 37 -18.30 -5.89 -8.44
N PHE A 38 -17.35 -6.76 -8.75
CA PHE A 38 -17.38 -8.18 -8.37
C PHE A 38 -16.53 -8.50 -7.13
N TYR A 39 -15.87 -7.49 -6.55
CA TYR A 39 -14.99 -7.68 -5.42
C TYR A 39 -15.77 -7.67 -4.11
N SER A 40 -15.80 -8.80 -3.41
CA SER A 40 -16.34 -8.89 -2.07
C SER A 40 -15.28 -8.45 -1.06
N LEU A 41 -15.58 -7.45 -0.24
CA LEU A 41 -14.69 -6.90 0.80
C LEU A 41 -14.26 -7.92 1.87
N GLU A 42 -14.86 -9.11 1.88
CA GLU A 42 -14.54 -10.23 2.78
C GLU A 42 -13.52 -11.21 2.18
N MET A 43 -13.12 -11.04 0.92
CA MET A 43 -12.15 -11.89 0.23
C MET A 43 -10.76 -11.24 0.27
N PRO A 44 -9.66 -12.03 0.28
CA PRO A 44 -8.32 -11.46 0.12
C PRO A 44 -8.18 -10.78 -1.25
N ILE A 45 -7.33 -9.75 -1.34
CA ILE A 45 -7.04 -9.08 -2.62
C ILE A 45 -6.22 -10.06 -3.46
N ARG A 46 -6.83 -10.55 -4.55
CA ARG A 46 -6.21 -11.47 -5.53
C ARG A 46 -6.09 -10.74 -6.85
N CYS A 47 -5.26 -9.69 -6.86
CA CYS A 47 -5.05 -8.86 -8.04
C CYS A 47 -3.56 -8.66 -8.24
N GLU A 48 -2.99 -9.28 -9.27
CA GLU A 48 -1.55 -9.19 -9.57
C GLU A 48 -1.13 -7.74 -9.81
N LEU A 49 -1.97 -6.94 -10.48
CA LEU A 49 -1.71 -5.52 -10.71
C LEU A 49 -1.67 -4.71 -9.41
N PHE A 50 -2.47 -5.09 -8.40
CA PHE A 50 -2.38 -4.48 -7.07
C PHE A 50 -1.01 -4.77 -6.44
N ASP A 51 -0.55 -6.02 -6.50
CA ASP A 51 0.74 -6.43 -5.93
C ASP A 51 1.91 -5.73 -6.63
N GLU A 52 1.87 -5.61 -7.96
CA GLU A 52 2.88 -4.91 -8.76
C GLU A 52 2.96 -3.42 -8.43
N HIS A 53 1.81 -2.73 -8.36
CA HIS A 53 1.77 -1.30 -8.04
C HIS A 53 2.16 -1.02 -6.58
N LEU A 54 1.77 -1.89 -5.64
CA LEU A 54 2.18 -1.80 -4.25
C LEU A 54 3.70 -1.96 -4.12
N LYS A 55 4.29 -2.97 -4.78
CA LYS A 55 5.74 -3.19 -4.78
C LYS A 55 6.49 -1.99 -5.35
N SER A 56 6.08 -1.49 -6.51
CA SER A 56 6.70 -0.31 -7.13
C SER A 56 6.66 0.92 -6.22
N THR A 57 5.54 1.10 -5.50
CA THR A 57 5.37 2.20 -4.52
C THR A 57 6.31 2.04 -3.32
N LEU A 58 6.47 0.83 -2.80
CA LEU A 58 7.39 0.53 -1.70
C LEU A 58 8.85 0.74 -2.11
N ASP A 59 9.22 0.30 -3.31
CA ASP A 59 10.58 0.50 -3.85
C ASP A 59 10.90 1.99 -4.02
N ALA A 60 9.93 2.79 -4.48
CA ALA A 60 10.09 4.24 -4.60
C ALA A 60 10.23 4.92 -3.23
N ALA A 61 9.43 4.49 -2.24
CA ALA A 61 9.50 4.99 -0.88
C ALA A 61 10.84 4.64 -0.21
N GLY A 62 11.34 3.42 -0.42
CA GLY A 62 12.66 2.98 0.06
C GLY A 62 13.82 3.79 -0.52
N LYS A 63 13.73 4.20 -1.81
CA LYS A 63 14.75 5.04 -2.46
C LYS A 63 14.74 6.50 -1.96
N SER A 64 13.60 7.00 -1.48
CA SER A 64 13.47 8.37 -0.98
C SER A 64 14.01 8.56 0.45
N SER A 65 14.07 7.48 1.23
CA SER A 65 14.82 7.45 2.49
C SER A 65 16.25 7.07 2.15
N GLY A 66 17.16 8.04 2.10
CA GLY A 66 18.54 7.86 1.65
C GLY A 66 19.35 6.84 2.47
N LEU A 67 19.10 5.54 2.26
CA LEU A 67 20.04 4.50 2.63
C LEU A 67 21.11 4.47 1.53
N ASN A 68 22.12 5.31 1.71
CA ASN A 68 23.44 5.05 1.15
C ASN A 68 23.91 3.71 1.73
N THR A 69 23.65 2.61 1.03
CA THR A 69 24.51 1.43 1.17
C THR A 69 25.71 1.67 0.27
N ALA A 70 26.81 2.02 0.93
CA ALA A 70 28.16 1.87 0.42
C ALA A 70 28.43 0.41 -0.03
#